data_AF-A0A1V5U7R4-F1
#
_entry.id   AF-A0A1V5U7R4-F1
#
_cell.length_a   1.000
_cell.length_b   1.000
_cell.length_c   1.000
_cell.angle_alpha   90.00
_cell.angle_beta   90.00
_cell.angle_gamma   90.00
#
_symmetry.space_group_name_H-M   'P 1'
#
loop_
_entity.id
_entity.type
_entity.pdbx_description
1 polymer ?
#
loop_
_entity_poly.entity_id
_entity_poly.type
_entity_poly.pdbx_seq_one_letter_code
_entity_poly.pdbx_strand_id
1 'polypeptide(L)'
;MHILINKPKIIFTFSIICVIFLLTQITLTGCINKKTDPEEVLYFSFKQDCPQCKGFKQVKSETGTLVECKYCNGLGYVYQNPQGTYKQ
;
A
#
# COMPACT_ATOMS: atom_id res chain seq x y z
N MET A 1 -26.72 18.48 -49.53
CA MET A 1 -27.23 17.84 -48.30
C MET A 1 -27.14 18.86 -47.17
N HIS A 2 -28.10 19.78 -47.07
CA HIS A 2 -28.11 20.81 -46.03
C HIS A 2 -28.88 20.29 -44.82
N ILE A 3 -28.16 19.93 -43.76
CA ILE A 3 -28.77 19.58 -42.48
C ILE A 3 -29.26 20.89 -41.86
N LEU A 4 -30.54 21.20 -42.06
CA LEU A 4 -31.26 22.31 -41.43
C LEU A 4 -31.45 22.02 -39.94
N ILE A 5 -30.39 22.17 -39.14
CA ILE A 5 -30.48 22.17 -37.68
C ILE A 5 -30.91 23.58 -37.25
N ASN A 6 -32.19 23.90 -37.44
CA ASN A 6 -32.76 25.16 -36.97
C ASN A 6 -33.97 24.90 -36.06
N LYS A 7 -33.76 24.06 -35.05
CA LYS A 7 -34.68 23.93 -33.91
C LYS A 7 -33.92 24.30 -32.64
N PRO A 8 -34.06 25.53 -32.12
CA PRO A 8 -33.30 25.99 -30.94
C PRO A 8 -33.53 25.10 -29.72
N LYS A 9 -34.70 24.44 -29.64
CA LYS A 9 -35.02 23.45 -28.61
C LYS A 9 -34.07 22.25 -28.57
N ILE A 10 -33.61 21.76 -29.74
CA ILE A 10 -32.72 20.59 -29.84
C ILE A 10 -31.29 20.96 -29.42
N ILE A 11 -30.84 22.15 -29.79
CA ILE A 11 -29.52 22.67 -29.42
C ILE A 11 -29.47 22.92 -27.90
N PHE A 12 -30.54 23.47 -27.35
CA PHE A 12 -30.66 23.73 -25.92
C PHE A 12 -30.69 22.43 -25.10
N THR A 13 -31.44 21.42 -25.53
CA THR A 13 -31.46 20.12 -24.84
C THR A 13 -30.13 19.39 -24.94
N PHE A 14 -29.45 19.45 -26.09
CA PHE A 14 -28.10 18.87 -26.24
C PHE A 14 -27.08 19.55 -25.32
N SER A 15 -27.14 20.88 -25.20
CA SER A 15 -26.28 21.65 -24.30
C SER A 15 -26.48 21.25 -22.83
N ILE A 16 -27.73 21.08 -22.39
CA ILE A 16 -28.04 20.63 -21.02
C ILE A 16 -27.50 19.22 -20.77
N ILE A 17 -27.68 18.29 -21.71
CA ILE A 17 -27.17 16.92 -21.60
C ILE A 17 -25.64 16.91 -21.49
N CYS A 18 -24.93 17.73 -22.28
CA CYS A 18 -23.48 17.86 -22.19
C CYS A 18 -23.01 18.38 -20.82
N VAL A 19 -23.70 19.37 -20.24
CA VAL A 19 -23.35 19.90 -18.91
C VAL A 19 -23.55 18.84 -17.83
N ILE A 20 -24.67 18.10 -17.86
CA ILE A 20 -24.91 17.00 -16.92
C ILE A 20 -23.83 15.93 -17.05
N PHE A 21 -23.47 15.52 -18.27
CA PHE A 21 -22.41 14.54 -18.51
C PHE A 21 -21.06 15.01 -17.95
N LEU A 22 -20.67 16.27 -18.17
CA LEU A 22 -19.45 16.83 -17.61
C LEU A 22 -19.44 16.83 -16.07
N LEU A 23 -20.56 17.19 -15.43
CA LEU A 23 -20.69 17.17 -13.96
C LEU A 23 -20.60 15.75 -13.39
N THR A 24 -21.13 14.74 -14.08
CA THR A 24 -21.02 13.34 -13.65
C THR A 24 -19.58 12.84 -13.65
N GLN A 25 -18.76 13.24 -14.64
CA GLN A 25 -17.34 12.86 -14.69
C GLN A 25 -16.51 13.48 -13.56
N ILE A 26 -16.80 14.75 -13.22
CA ILE A 26 -16.14 15.43 -12.09
C ILE A 26 -16.47 14.74 -10.76
N THR A 27 -17.73 14.33 -10.58
CA THR A 27 -18.20 13.66 -9.35
C THR A 27 -17.57 12.26 -9.20
N LEU A 28 -17.45 11.50 -10.29
CA LEU A 28 -16.80 10.18 -10.28
C LEU A 28 -15.30 10.29 -9.98
N THR A 29 -14.62 11.31 -10.49
CA THR A 29 -13.18 11.53 -10.26
C THR A 29 -12.89 11.97 -8.81
N GLY A 30 -13.82 12.69 -8.17
CA GLY A 30 -13.69 13.13 -6.77
C GLY A 30 -13.87 12.03 -5.71
N CYS A 31 -14.62 10.97 -6.01
CA CYS A 31 -14.88 9.88 -5.06
C CYS A 31 -13.73 8.86 -4.97
N ILE A 32 -12.83 8.80 -5.95
CA ILE A 32 -11.71 7.83 -5.97
C ILE A 32 -10.56 8.26 -5.05
N ASN A 33 -10.53 9.52 -4.61
CA ASN A 33 -9.48 10.05 -3.73
C ASN A 33 -9.81 9.91 -2.23
N LYS A 34 -10.88 9.19 -1.88
CA LYS A 34 -11.28 8.96 -0.47
C LYS A 34 -11.08 7.52 -0.03
N LYS A 35 -9.90 6.98 -0.33
CA LYS A 35 -9.30 5.88 0.43
C LYS A 35 -7.88 6.27 0.79
N THR A 36 -7.75 7.02 1.88
CA THR A 36 -6.53 7.00 2.67
C THR A 36 -6.65 5.85 3.65
N ASP A 37 -6.78 4.63 3.12
CA ASP A 37 -6.30 3.48 3.85
C ASP A 37 -4.78 3.52 3.63
N PRO A 38 -3.95 3.57 4.68
CA PRO A 38 -2.51 3.58 4.51
C PRO A 38 -2.16 2.30 3.76
N GLU A 39 -1.74 2.49 2.51
CA GLU A 39 -0.87 1.63 1.73
C GLU A 39 -0.59 0.31 2.47
N GLU A 40 -1.33 -0.75 2.10
CA GLU A 40 -0.80 -2.11 2.26
C GLU A 40 0.42 -2.20 1.35
N VAL A 41 1.51 -1.53 1.75
CA VAL A 41 2.83 -1.82 1.26
C VAL A 41 3.00 -3.29 1.60
N LEU A 42 3.02 -4.13 0.57
CA LEU A 42 3.36 -5.53 0.70
C LEU A 42 4.82 -5.54 1.16
N TYR A 43 5.03 -5.40 2.48
CA TYR A 43 6.34 -5.36 3.10
C TYR A 43 6.93 -6.75 2.89
N PHE A 44 7.74 -6.90 1.84
CA PHE A 44 8.65 -8.02 1.70
C PHE A 44 9.68 -7.89 2.83
N SER A 45 9.32 -8.41 4.00
CA SER A 45 10.23 -8.54 5.12
C SER A 45 11.29 -9.57 4.72
N PHE A 46 12.48 -9.09 4.40
CA PHE A 46 13.60 -9.96 4.09
C PHE A 46 14.00 -10.72 5.36
N LYS A 47 14.03 -12.05 5.24
CA LYS A 47 14.55 -12.94 6.28
C LYS A 47 16.07 -12.76 6.33
N GLN A 48 16.60 -12.25 7.43
CA GLN A 48 18.04 -12.10 7.64
C GLN A 48 18.47 -12.89 8.88
N ASP A 49 19.69 -13.42 8.87
CA ASP A 49 20.27 -14.04 10.06
C ASP A 49 20.23 -13.09 11.25
N CYS A 50 19.86 -13.61 12.41
CA CYS A 50 19.79 -12.84 13.63
C CYS A 50 21.17 -12.24 13.94
N PRO A 51 21.32 -10.91 14.12
CA PRO A 51 22.62 -10.29 14.35
C PRO A 51 23.30 -10.79 15.62
N GLN A 52 22.53 -11.18 16.65
CA GLN A 52 23.07 -11.67 17.92
C GLN A 52 23.60 -13.10 17.85
N CYS A 53 22.82 -14.05 17.32
CA CYS A 53 23.24 -15.46 17.24
C CYS A 53 23.75 -15.88 15.86
N LYS A 54 23.81 -14.99 14.86
CA LYS A 54 24.31 -15.26 13.50
C LYS A 54 23.77 -16.57 12.89
N GLY A 55 22.47 -16.84 13.04
CA GLY A 55 21.85 -18.08 12.55
C GLY A 55 21.91 -19.29 13.48
N PHE A 56 22.74 -19.28 14.53
CA PHE A 56 22.95 -20.44 15.42
C PHE A 56 21.83 -20.73 16.43
N LYS A 57 20.80 -19.87 16.52
CA LYS A 57 19.63 -19.99 17.42
C LYS A 57 19.94 -19.92 18.92
N GLN A 58 21.19 -20.10 19.30
CA GLN A 58 21.67 -20.12 20.69
C GLN A 58 22.83 -19.14 20.88
N VAL A 59 23.01 -18.68 22.10
CA VAL A 59 24.12 -17.85 22.54
C VAL A 59 24.71 -18.41 23.83
N LYS A 60 25.99 -18.16 24.06
CA LYS A 60 26.65 -18.55 25.31
C LYS A 60 26.21 -17.59 26.42
N SER A 61 25.65 -18.11 27.51
CA SER A 61 25.33 -17.34 28.72
C SER A 61 26.61 -16.92 29.44
N GLU A 62 26.46 -16.02 30.42
CA GLU A 62 27.55 -15.60 31.32
C GLU A 62 28.14 -16.79 32.08
N THR A 63 27.31 -17.80 32.40
CA THR A 63 27.72 -19.05 33.05
C THR A 63 28.40 -20.04 32.10
N GLY A 64 28.51 -19.71 30.81
CA GLY A 64 29.13 -20.54 29.78
C GLY A 64 28.21 -21.61 29.17
N THR A 65 26.95 -21.68 29.58
CA THR A 65 25.95 -22.60 29.05
C THR A 65 25.40 -22.07 27.73
N LEU A 66 25.12 -22.95 26.76
CA LEU A 66 24.38 -22.55 25.56
C LEU A 66 22.90 -22.38 25.93
N VAL A 67 22.39 -21.17 25.77
CA VAL A 67 20.99 -20.81 26.00
C VAL A 67 20.36 -20.31 24.71
N GLU A 68 19.04 -20.38 24.64
CA GLU A 68 18.30 -19.87 23.49
C GLU A 68 18.57 -18.37 23.28
N CYS A 69 18.75 -17.96 22.01
CA CYS A 69 18.91 -16.57 21.66
C CYS A 69 17.59 -15.83 21.85
N LYS A 70 17.49 -15.06 22.94
CA LYS A 70 16.32 -14.24 23.27
C LYS A 70 15.99 -13.16 22.22
N TYR A 71 16.98 -12.72 21.45
CA TYR A 71 16.76 -11.69 20.42
C TYR A 71 15.91 -12.19 19.26
N CYS A 72 16.04 -13.47 18.90
CA CYS A 72 15.27 -14.08 17.81
C CYS A 72 14.36 -15.22 18.29
N ASN A 73 14.16 -15.38 19.60
CA ASN A 73 13.36 -16.45 20.20
C ASN A 73 13.69 -17.84 19.61
N GLY A 74 15.00 -18.13 19.47
CA GLY A 74 15.46 -19.42 18.94
C GLY A 74 15.24 -19.64 17.43
N LEU A 75 14.71 -18.67 16.68
CA LEU A 75 14.45 -18.81 15.24
C LEU A 75 15.74 -18.82 14.43
N GLY A 76 16.75 -18.08 14.87
CA GLY A 76 18.02 -17.90 14.17
C GLY A 76 18.00 -16.77 13.13
N TYR A 77 16.83 -16.19 12.85
CA TYR A 77 16.64 -15.11 11.89
C TYR A 77 15.69 -14.04 12.45
N VAL A 78 15.75 -12.85 11.87
CA VAL A 78 14.84 -11.73 12.12
C VAL A 78 14.35 -11.15 10.81
N TYR A 79 13.19 -10.52 10.84
CA TYR A 79 12.61 -9.83 9.69
C TYR A 79 13.07 -8.37 9.72
N GLN A 80 13.74 -7.94 8.65
CA GLN A 80 14.01 -6.53 8.45
C GLN A 80 12.81 -5.85 7.81
N ASN A 81 12.40 -4.71 8.37
CA ASN A 81 11.57 -3.77 7.64
C ASN A 81 12.41 -3.14 6.51
N PRO A 82 11.80 -2.67 5.41
CA PRO A 82 12.54 -1.99 4.34
C PRO A 82 13.27 -0.70 4.79
N GLN A 83 12.96 -0.19 5.99
CA GLN A 83 13.68 0.90 6.64
C GLN A 83 14.96 0.45 7.37
N GLY A 84 15.34 -0.82 7.27
CA GLY A 84 16.51 -1.40 7.94
C GLY A 84 16.34 -1.63 9.44
N THR A 85 15.15 -1.37 9.99
CA THR A 85 14.83 -1.60 11.40
C THR A 85 14.36 -3.05 11.61
N TYR A 86 14.92 -3.69 12.62
CA TYR A 86 14.53 -5.03 13.04
C TYR A 86 13.24 -4.92 13.88
N LYS A 87 12.17 -5.64 13.49
CA LYS A 87 11.05 -5.86 14.40
C LYS A 87 11.43 -6.98 15.36
N GLN A 88 11.26 -6.70 16.66
CA GLN A 88 11.38 -7.69 17.72
C GLN A 88 10.16 -8.60 17.75
#